data_AF-A0A4Q7DPY8-F1
#
_entry.id   AF-A0A4Q7DPY8-F1
#
_cell.length_a   1.000
_cell.length_b   1.000
_cell.length_c   1.000
_cell.angle_alpha   90.00
_cell.angle_beta   90.00
_cell.angle_gamma   90.00
#
_symmetry.space_group_name_H-M   'P 1'
#
loop_
_entity.id
_entity.type
_entity.pdbx_description
1 polymer ?
#
loop_
_entity_poly.entity_id
_entity_poly.type
_entity_poly.pdbx_seq_one_letter_code
_entity_poly.pdbx_strand_id
1 'polypeptide(L)'
;MKKTYFMKHFDQTVQFLMYSFLMEILSLMLQLLIFFMNKLILGAKISSLVNLVNQGISYLSIGSSLFKNIAMFLFILTGLIVMRELYFRLRYDSLKNLVLSIRGTTKLRRFLRHIEFLKDSEGKKSKEDIIISNYNKVIRKIVLDVDNEELLLYIKLPKEHQAQKMLKDMVSEIKEEISNAYPEYLISIFERQGNSLWLKGTRK
;
A
#
# COMPACT_ATOMS: atom_id res chain seq x y z
N MET A 1 12.88 -17.64 -10.37
CA MET A 1 12.68 -16.18 -10.43
C MET A 1 12.85 -15.53 -9.06
N LYS A 2 13.39 -14.32 -9.02
CA LYS A 2 13.63 -13.56 -7.77
C LYS A 2 12.93 -12.21 -7.90
N LYS A 3 12.31 -11.74 -6.82
CA LYS A 3 11.69 -10.41 -6.81
C LYS A 3 12.73 -9.33 -7.10
N THR A 4 12.37 -8.39 -7.97
CA THR A 4 13.11 -7.15 -8.21
C THR A 4 13.10 -6.27 -6.95
N TYR A 5 13.88 -5.19 -6.96
CA TYR A 5 13.89 -4.23 -5.86
C TYR A 5 12.50 -3.57 -5.69
N PHE A 6 11.93 -3.09 -6.80
CA PHE A 6 10.55 -2.59 -6.89
C PHE A 6 9.54 -3.54 -6.25
N MET A 7 9.51 -4.81 -6.67
CA MET A 7 8.55 -5.80 -6.16
C MET A 7 8.66 -6.07 -4.65
N LYS A 8 9.86 -5.95 -4.08
CA LYS A 8 10.06 -6.20 -2.65
C LYS A 8 9.53 -5.05 -1.81
N HIS A 9 9.70 -3.82 -2.27
CA HIS A 9 9.42 -2.63 -1.48
C HIS A 9 8.15 -1.89 -1.88
N PHE A 10 7.46 -2.28 -2.95
CA PHE A 10 6.23 -1.63 -3.42
C PHE A 10 5.19 -1.46 -2.29
N ASP A 11 4.79 -2.55 -1.63
CA ASP A 11 3.78 -2.48 -0.56
C ASP A 11 4.27 -1.67 0.65
N GLN A 12 5.55 -1.81 1.00
CA GLN A 12 6.15 -1.07 2.11
C GLN A 12 6.18 0.43 1.83
N THR A 13 6.52 0.82 0.60
CA THR A 13 6.56 2.22 0.15
C THR A 13 5.18 2.85 0.26
N VAL A 14 4.15 2.16 -0.24
CA VAL A 14 2.76 2.64 -0.14
C VAL A 14 2.31 2.73 1.33
N GLN A 15 2.63 1.73 2.15
CA GLN A 15 2.27 1.73 3.58
C GLN A 15 2.94 2.86 4.37
N PHE A 16 4.25 3.05 4.22
CA PHE A 16 4.96 4.13 4.89
C PHE A 16 4.47 5.49 4.45
N LEU A 17 4.17 5.68 3.16
CA LEU A 17 3.57 6.90 2.67
C LEU A 17 2.19 7.15 3.31
N MET A 18 1.30 6.16 3.31
CA MET A 18 -0.02 6.28 3.94
C MET A 18 0.06 6.58 5.44
N TYR A 19 0.96 5.91 6.17
CA TYR A 19 1.16 6.17 7.60
C TYR A 19 1.78 7.53 7.87
N SER A 20 2.68 8.01 7.01
CA SER A 20 3.24 9.36 7.13
C SER A 20 2.15 10.44 7.05
N PHE A 21 1.24 10.32 6.08
CA PHE A 21 0.10 11.23 5.94
C PHE A 21 -0.86 11.14 7.13
N LEU A 22 -1.15 9.92 7.61
CA LEU A 22 -2.02 9.73 8.79
C LEU A 22 -1.45 10.44 10.03
N MET A 23 -0.15 10.30 10.27
CA MET A 23 0.52 10.94 11.42
C MET A 23 0.57 12.46 11.29
N GLU A 24 0.75 12.98 10.08
CA GLU A 24 0.69 14.42 9.83
C GLU A 24 -0.71 14.98 10.08
N ILE A 25 -1.76 14.29 9.60
CA ILE A 25 -3.16 14.68 9.87
C ILE A 25 -3.43 14.70 11.37
N LEU A 26 -2.95 13.69 12.11
CA LEU A 26 -3.15 13.62 13.55
C LEU A 26 -2.42 14.76 14.28
N SER A 27 -1.20 15.10 13.86
CA SER A 27 -0.47 16.28 14.36
C SER A 27 -1.25 17.58 14.12
N LEU A 28 -1.79 17.78 12.90
CA LEU A 28 -2.59 18.95 12.55
C LEU A 28 -3.87 19.04 13.37
N MET A 29 -4.54 17.92 13.64
CA MET A 29 -5.73 17.88 14.51
C MET A 29 -5.42 18.35 15.93
N LEU A 30 -4.27 17.94 16.50
CA LEU A 30 -3.84 18.42 17.81
C LEU A 30 -3.49 19.92 17.80
N GLN A 31 -2.84 20.41 16.75
CA GLN A 31 -2.55 21.84 16.59
C GLN A 31 -3.83 22.67 16.48
N LEU A 32 -4.83 22.17 15.76
CA LEU A 32 -6.14 22.80 15.67
C LEU A 32 -6.82 22.86 17.05
N LEU A 33 -6.74 21.79 17.83
CA LEU A 33 -7.25 21.77 19.21
C LEU A 33 -6.52 22.80 20.10
N ILE A 34 -5.19 22.88 20.02
CA ILE A 34 -4.39 23.88 20.74
C ILE A 34 -4.83 25.30 20.35
N PHE A 35 -5.07 25.56 19.06
CA PHE A 35 -5.56 26.85 18.59
C PHE A 35 -6.90 27.25 19.24
N PHE A 36 -7.85 26.32 19.35
CA PHE A 36 -9.13 26.59 20.05
C PHE A 36 -8.92 26.80 21.55
N MET A 37 -8.07 26.01 22.21
CA MET A 37 -7.76 26.18 23.64
C MET A 37 -7.12 27.54 23.94
N ASN A 38 -6.21 28.01 23.10
CA ASN A 38 -5.60 29.33 23.22
C ASN A 38 -6.63 30.47 23.10
N LYS A 39 -7.63 30.31 22.21
CA LYS A 39 -8.75 31.27 22.12
C LYS A 39 -9.63 31.30 23.36
N LEU A 40 -9.85 30.15 24.00
CA LEU A 40 -10.62 30.07 25.24
C LEU A 40 -9.92 30.77 26.40
N ILE A 41 -8.58 30.65 26.50
CA ILE A 41 -7.79 31.33 27.53
C ILE A 41 -7.91 32.85 27.45
N LEU A 42 -7.91 33.43 26.24
CA LEU A 42 -8.03 34.88 26.04
C LEU A 42 -9.30 35.49 26.67
N GLY A 43 -10.36 34.70 26.85
CA GLY A 43 -11.61 35.11 27.49
C GLY A 43 -11.74 34.74 28.98
N ALA A 44 -10.80 33.97 29.53
CA ALA A 44 -10.91 33.41 30.88
C ALA A 44 -10.34 34.36 31.95
N LYS A 45 -11.13 34.63 33.00
CA LYS A 45 -10.73 35.49 34.14
C LYS A 45 -10.22 34.72 35.37
N ILE A 46 -10.33 33.39 35.36
CA ILE A 46 -10.03 32.53 36.52
C ILE A 46 -8.64 31.92 36.35
N SER A 47 -7.70 32.31 37.22
CA SER A 47 -6.28 31.93 37.14
C SER A 47 -6.03 30.42 37.22
N SER A 48 -6.78 29.69 38.05
CA SER A 48 -6.65 28.23 38.19
C SER A 48 -7.06 27.48 36.91
N LEU A 49 -8.13 27.94 36.24
CA LEU A 49 -8.55 27.38 34.95
C LEU A 49 -7.52 27.66 33.85
N VAL A 50 -6.96 28.87 33.81
CA VAL A 50 -5.89 29.22 32.86
C VAL A 50 -4.68 28.30 33.04
N ASN A 51 -4.25 28.03 34.27
CA ASN A 51 -3.12 27.14 34.55
C ASN A 51 -3.38 25.69 34.11
N LEU A 52 -4.58 25.16 34.36
CA LEU A 52 -4.96 23.81 33.92
C LEU A 52 -5.01 23.69 32.39
N VAL A 53 -5.56 24.70 31.69
CA VAL A 53 -5.61 24.69 30.22
C VAL A 53 -4.20 24.81 29.63
N ASN A 54 -3.31 25.62 30.22
CA ASN A 54 -1.91 25.72 29.81
C ASN A 54 -1.15 24.39 29.96
N GLN A 55 -1.40 23.64 31.04
CA GLN A 55 -0.86 22.28 31.19
C GLN A 55 -1.39 21.34 30.09
N GLY A 56 -2.69 21.40 29.80
CA GLY A 56 -3.30 20.64 28.69
C GLY A 56 -2.68 20.98 27.34
N ILE A 57 -2.48 22.26 27.04
CA ILE A 57 -1.80 22.72 25.82
C ILE A 57 -0.37 22.18 25.73
N SER A 58 0.37 22.17 26.83
CA SER A 58 1.73 21.61 26.87
C SER A 58 1.73 20.12 26.47
N TYR A 59 0.84 19.30 27.07
CA TYR A 59 0.73 17.89 26.71
C TYR A 59 0.30 17.66 25.25
N LEU A 60 -0.66 18.45 24.76
CA LEU A 60 -1.08 18.39 23.36
C LEU A 60 0.05 18.79 22.40
N SER A 61 0.86 19.78 22.78
CA SER A 61 2.01 20.25 22.00
C SER A 61 3.08 19.16 21.88
N ILE A 62 3.39 18.48 22.99
CA ILE A 62 4.28 17.32 23.00
C ILE A 62 3.73 16.23 22.07
N GLY A 63 2.44 15.88 22.20
CA GLY A 63 1.78 14.89 21.34
C GLY A 63 1.83 15.24 19.85
N SER A 64 1.54 16.50 19.49
CA SER A 64 1.64 16.98 18.11
C SER A 64 3.06 16.86 17.58
N SER A 65 4.07 17.28 18.35
CA SER A 65 5.47 17.18 17.94
C SER A 65 5.89 15.73 17.72
N LEU A 66 5.44 14.80 18.57
CA LEU A 66 5.74 13.37 18.40
C LEU A 66 5.17 12.83 17.08
N PHE A 67 3.90 13.09 16.78
CA PHE A 67 3.29 12.63 15.53
C PHE A 67 3.96 13.25 14.31
N LYS A 68 4.30 14.54 14.35
CA LYS A 68 5.04 15.22 13.28
C LYS A 68 6.42 14.57 13.04
N ASN A 69 7.15 14.27 14.11
CA ASN A 69 8.47 13.64 14.01
C ASN A 69 8.37 12.22 13.42
N ILE A 70 7.35 11.45 13.80
CA ILE A 70 7.08 10.12 13.21
C ILE A 70 6.72 10.25 11.72
N ALA A 71 5.87 11.22 11.36
CA ALA A 71 5.51 11.48 9.96
C ALA A 71 6.75 11.79 9.12
N MET A 72 7.61 12.68 9.60
CA MET A 72 8.86 13.06 8.94
C MET A 72 9.81 11.87 8.78
N PHE A 73 9.98 11.06 9.82
CA PHE A 73 10.82 9.86 9.75
C PHE A 73 10.33 8.86 8.69
N LEU A 74 9.02 8.58 8.66
CA LEU A 74 8.42 7.70 7.65
C LEU A 74 8.55 8.26 6.22
N PHE A 75 8.42 9.58 6.07
CA PHE A 75 8.60 10.25 4.79
C PHE A 75 10.04 10.12 4.28
N ILE A 76 11.04 10.33 5.14
CA ILE A 76 12.47 10.14 4.81
C ILE A 76 12.74 8.69 4.40
N LEU A 77 12.23 7.72 5.15
CA LEU A 77 12.41 6.29 4.83
C LEU A 77 11.79 5.92 3.48
N THR A 78 10.60 6.46 3.18
CA THR A 78 9.95 6.31 1.87
C THR A 78 10.81 6.93 0.77
N GLY A 79 11.34 8.14 1.01
CA GLY A 79 12.26 8.82 0.10
C GLY A 79 13.49 7.99 -0.24
N LEU A 80 14.15 7.38 0.74
CA LEU A 80 15.33 6.54 0.51
C LEU A 80 15.03 5.33 -0.41
N ILE A 81 13.89 4.67 -0.18
CA ILE A 81 13.46 3.53 -1.01
C ILE A 81 13.17 3.98 -2.45
N VAL A 82 12.39 5.05 -2.60
CA VAL A 82 12.01 5.60 -3.90
C VAL A 82 13.24 6.10 -4.66
N MET A 83 14.16 6.81 -4.00
CA MET A 83 15.38 7.33 -4.62
C MET A 83 16.25 6.22 -5.21
N ARG A 84 16.37 5.09 -4.50
CA ARG A 84 17.11 3.93 -5.02
C ARG A 84 16.45 3.36 -6.28
N GLU A 85 15.13 3.21 -6.28
CA GLU A 85 14.38 2.72 -7.44
C GLU A 85 14.49 3.69 -8.62
N LEU A 86 14.35 5.00 -8.38
CA LEU A 86 14.49 6.03 -9.40
C LEU A 86 15.89 6.02 -10.02
N TYR A 87 16.94 5.89 -9.20
CA TYR A 87 18.32 5.78 -9.69
C TYR A 87 18.49 4.57 -10.63
N PHE A 88 17.95 3.41 -10.25
CA PHE A 88 17.98 2.21 -11.09
C PHE A 88 17.25 2.45 -12.43
N ARG A 89 16.04 3.02 -12.39
CA ARG A 89 15.23 3.31 -13.59
C ARG A 89 15.86 4.33 -14.52
N LEU A 90 16.54 5.34 -13.97
CA LEU A 90 17.24 6.35 -14.77
C LEU A 90 18.49 5.79 -15.45
N ARG A 91 19.16 4.82 -14.83
CA ARG A 91 20.43 4.28 -15.33
C ARG A 91 20.27 3.08 -16.27
N TYR A 92 19.30 2.21 -16.01
CA TYR A 92 19.18 0.90 -16.66
C TYR A 92 17.84 0.68 -17.35
N ASP A 93 16.85 1.55 -17.15
CA ASP A 93 15.48 1.34 -17.67
C ASP A 93 14.83 2.70 -18.04
N SER A 94 13.54 2.92 -17.76
CA SER A 94 12.85 4.18 -18.00
C SER A 94 11.87 4.53 -16.88
N LEU A 95 11.70 5.82 -16.61
CA LEU A 95 10.69 6.30 -15.65
C LEU A 95 9.26 6.00 -16.12
N LYS A 96 9.04 5.87 -17.43
CA LYS A 96 7.73 5.47 -17.99
C LYS A 96 7.36 4.06 -17.52
N ASN A 97 8.31 3.14 -17.53
CA ASN A 97 8.12 1.76 -17.11
C ASN A 97 7.83 1.64 -15.60
N LEU A 98 8.39 2.53 -14.77
CA LEU A 98 8.00 2.65 -13.36
C LEU A 98 6.51 3.02 -13.22
N VAL A 99 6.04 4.01 -13.98
CA VAL A 99 4.62 4.40 -13.98
C VAL A 99 3.73 3.27 -14.48
N LEU A 100 4.14 2.54 -15.53
CA LEU A 100 3.43 1.35 -16.03
C LEU A 100 3.34 0.26 -14.96
N SER A 101 4.44 -0.02 -14.26
CA SER A 101 4.50 -1.00 -13.17
C SER A 101 3.53 -0.66 -12.04
N ILE A 102 3.51 0.61 -11.60
CA ILE A 102 2.60 1.10 -10.56
C ILE A 102 1.13 1.01 -11.01
N ARG A 103 0.83 1.50 -12.23
CA ARG A 103 -0.54 1.49 -12.79
C ARG A 103 -1.04 0.08 -13.04
N GLY A 104 -0.22 -0.77 -13.64
CA GLY A 104 -0.53 -2.17 -13.92
C GLY A 104 -0.77 -2.96 -12.63
N THR A 105 0.10 -2.79 -11.63
CA THR A 105 -0.11 -3.38 -10.30
C THR A 105 -1.44 -2.94 -9.68
N THR A 106 -1.76 -1.64 -9.73
CA THR A 106 -3.00 -1.10 -9.16
C THR A 106 -4.23 -1.59 -9.90
N LYS A 107 -4.21 -1.59 -11.24
CA LYS A 107 -5.31 -2.06 -12.09
C LYS A 107 -5.57 -3.54 -11.84
N LEU A 108 -4.53 -4.37 -11.84
CA LEU A 108 -4.66 -5.80 -11.63
C LEU A 108 -5.19 -6.14 -10.22
N ARG A 109 -4.72 -5.43 -9.19
CA ARG A 109 -5.27 -5.57 -7.83
C ARG A 109 -6.75 -5.23 -7.75
N ARG A 110 -7.21 -4.23 -8.49
CA ARG A 110 -8.64 -3.86 -8.54
C ARG A 110 -9.46 -4.89 -9.30
N PHE A 111 -8.95 -5.35 -10.44
CA PHE A 111 -9.59 -6.38 -11.27
C PHE A 111 -9.82 -7.68 -10.48
N LEU A 112 -8.81 -8.13 -9.73
CA LEU A 112 -8.89 -9.40 -9.00
C LEU A 112 -9.61 -9.31 -7.65
N ARG A 113 -9.81 -8.11 -7.10
CA ARG A 113 -10.37 -7.98 -5.75
C ARG A 113 -11.84 -8.36 -5.76
N HIS A 114 -12.19 -9.38 -4.97
CA HIS A 114 -13.57 -9.78 -4.76
C HIS A 114 -14.22 -8.90 -3.68
N ILE A 115 -15.51 -8.62 -3.83
CA ILE A 115 -16.29 -7.85 -2.84
C ILE A 115 -16.45 -8.71 -1.57
N GLU A 116 -16.07 -8.14 -0.42
CA GLU A 116 -16.39 -8.71 0.88
C GLU A 116 -17.80 -8.23 1.25
N PHE A 117 -18.75 -9.15 1.44
CA PHE A 117 -20.06 -8.79 1.99
C PHE A 117 -19.88 -8.46 3.48
N LEU A 118 -20.19 -7.22 3.86
CA LEU A 118 -20.30 -6.83 5.27
C LEU A 118 -21.58 -7.46 5.80
N LYS A 119 -21.48 -8.47 6.68
CA LYS A 119 -22.66 -8.95 7.39
C LYS A 119 -23.05 -7.99 8.51
N ASP A 120 -24.35 -7.75 8.61
CA ASP A 120 -25.01 -7.02 9.69
C ASP A 120 -24.65 -7.59 11.07
N SER A 121 -24.36 -6.67 11.99
CA SER A 121 -24.51 -6.60 13.46
C SER A 121 -24.43 -7.85 14.38
N GLU A 122 -24.47 -9.10 13.92
CA GLU A 122 -24.52 -10.32 14.75
C GLU A 122 -23.21 -11.14 14.81
N GLY A 123 -22.10 -10.57 14.32
CA GLY A 123 -20.78 -10.82 14.91
C GLY A 123 -20.01 -12.10 14.55
N LYS A 124 -20.48 -12.98 13.65
CA LYS A 124 -19.65 -14.09 13.12
C LYS A 124 -19.43 -13.99 11.62
N LYS A 125 -18.18 -13.79 11.21
CA LYS A 125 -17.75 -13.96 9.81
C LYS A 125 -18.05 -15.40 9.38
N SER A 126 -18.75 -15.57 8.27
CA SER A 126 -18.96 -16.89 7.70
C SER A 126 -17.62 -17.49 7.24
N LYS A 127 -17.56 -18.82 7.05
CA LYS A 127 -16.38 -19.47 6.46
C LYS A 127 -16.04 -18.86 5.10
N GLU A 128 -17.07 -18.52 4.31
CA GLU A 128 -16.96 -17.85 3.01
C GLU A 128 -16.28 -16.47 3.12
N ASP A 129 -16.68 -15.64 4.08
CA ASP A 129 -16.07 -14.32 4.31
C ASP A 129 -14.58 -14.43 4.68
N ILE A 130 -14.21 -15.47 5.42
CA ILE A 130 -12.81 -15.75 5.79
C ILE A 130 -12.00 -16.14 4.55
N ILE A 131 -12.56 -16.96 3.67
CA ILE A 131 -11.92 -17.39 2.41
C ILE A 131 -11.71 -16.18 1.49
N ILE A 132 -12.74 -15.35 1.29
CA ILE A 132 -12.66 -14.12 0.48
C ILE A 132 -11.61 -13.17 1.07
N SER A 133 -11.60 -12.98 2.39
CA SER A 133 -10.60 -12.14 3.05
C SER A 133 -9.17 -12.68 2.85
N ASN A 134 -8.96 -14.00 2.96
CA ASN A 134 -7.67 -14.63 2.73
C ASN A 134 -7.20 -14.50 1.28
N TYR A 135 -8.13 -14.63 0.32
CA TYR A 135 -7.88 -14.36 -1.08
C TYR A 135 -7.49 -12.89 -1.31
N ASN A 136 -8.28 -11.94 -0.83
CA ASN A 136 -8.03 -10.49 -0.98
C ASN A 136 -6.71 -10.05 -0.34
N LYS A 137 -6.33 -10.63 0.82
CA LYS A 137 -5.01 -10.40 1.45
C LYS A 137 -3.84 -10.77 0.55
N VAL A 138 -4.03 -11.76 -0.31
CA VAL A 138 -3.01 -12.25 -1.25
C VAL A 138 -3.01 -11.40 -2.51
N ILE A 139 -4.18 -11.01 -3.03
CA ILE A 139 -4.30 -10.08 -4.16
C ILE A 139 -3.58 -8.76 -3.86
N ARG A 140 -3.67 -8.25 -2.62
CA ARG A 140 -2.91 -7.07 -2.17
C ARG A 140 -1.39 -7.21 -2.27
N LYS A 141 -0.84 -8.41 -2.47
CA LYS A 141 0.61 -8.67 -2.59
C LYS A 141 1.04 -8.94 -4.03
N ILE A 142 0.12 -8.86 -4.98
CA ILE A 142 0.44 -8.97 -6.41
C ILE A 142 1.23 -7.73 -6.82
N VAL A 143 2.33 -7.93 -7.54
CA VAL A 143 3.12 -6.82 -8.08
C VAL A 143 3.52 -7.16 -9.51
N LEU A 144 3.24 -6.23 -10.41
CA LEU A 144 3.70 -6.23 -11.78
C LEU A 144 4.88 -5.26 -11.88
N ASP A 145 6.00 -5.75 -12.40
CA ASP A 145 7.16 -4.97 -12.75
C ASP A 145 7.36 -5.05 -14.26
N VAL A 146 7.48 -3.90 -14.91
CA VAL A 146 7.71 -3.77 -16.33
C VAL A 146 9.01 -3.02 -16.47
N ASP A 147 9.93 -3.52 -17.28
CA ASP A 147 11.12 -2.81 -17.71
C ASP A 147 11.29 -2.93 -19.23
N ASN A 148 12.35 -2.34 -19.77
CA ASN A 148 12.59 -2.31 -21.21
C ASN A 148 12.84 -3.69 -21.85
N GLU A 149 13.19 -4.72 -21.08
CA GLU A 149 13.56 -6.05 -21.59
C GLU A 149 12.49 -7.10 -21.27
N GLU A 150 11.96 -7.06 -20.05
CA GLU A 150 11.02 -8.02 -19.53
C GLU A 150 9.87 -7.40 -18.73
N LEU A 151 8.80 -8.19 -18.64
CA LEU A 151 7.66 -7.96 -17.77
C LEU A 151 7.61 -9.11 -16.79
N LEU A 152 7.56 -8.80 -15.50
CA LEU A 152 7.49 -9.78 -14.43
C LEU A 152 6.25 -9.55 -13.60
N LEU A 153 5.42 -10.58 -13.48
CA LEU A 153 4.30 -10.59 -12.56
C LEU A 153 4.60 -11.54 -11.40
N TYR A 154 4.52 -11.03 -10.19
CA TYR A 154 4.57 -11.82 -8.97
C TYR A 154 3.18 -11.95 -8.35
N ILE A 155 2.75 -13.20 -8.10
CA ILE A 155 1.54 -13.51 -7.35
C ILE A 155 1.89 -14.44 -6.19
N LYS A 156 1.61 -14.04 -4.96
CA LYS A 156 1.73 -14.95 -3.81
C LYS A 156 0.59 -15.98 -3.86
N LEU A 157 0.84 -17.22 -3.45
CA LEU A 157 -0.25 -18.20 -3.30
C LEU A 157 -0.92 -18.07 -1.92
N PRO A 158 -2.27 -18.14 -1.86
CA PRO A 158 -2.98 -18.25 -0.59
C PRO A 158 -2.60 -19.53 0.13
N LYS A 159 -2.54 -19.46 1.47
CA LYS A 159 -2.31 -20.65 2.31
C LYS A 159 -3.54 -21.58 2.33
N GLU A 160 -4.72 -20.99 2.24
CA GLU A 160 -6.00 -21.71 2.27
C GLU A 160 -6.28 -22.34 0.90
N HIS A 161 -6.62 -23.63 0.87
CA HIS A 161 -6.84 -24.37 -0.38
C HIS A 161 -7.96 -23.80 -1.23
N GLN A 162 -9.06 -23.37 -0.61
CA GLN A 162 -10.21 -22.81 -1.34
C GLN A 162 -9.85 -21.45 -1.96
N ALA A 163 -9.15 -20.58 -1.24
CA ALA A 163 -8.65 -19.32 -1.79
C ALA A 163 -7.60 -19.57 -2.90
N GLN A 164 -6.79 -20.62 -2.77
CA GLN A 164 -5.85 -21.01 -3.81
C GLN A 164 -6.56 -21.50 -5.08
N LYS A 165 -7.66 -22.24 -4.95
CA LYS A 165 -8.50 -22.66 -6.08
C LYS A 165 -9.08 -21.44 -6.81
N MET A 166 -9.69 -20.50 -6.07
CA MET A 166 -10.19 -19.24 -6.65
C MET A 166 -9.11 -18.49 -7.44
N LEU A 167 -7.88 -18.44 -6.91
CA LEU A 167 -6.78 -17.79 -7.63
C LEU A 167 -6.40 -18.54 -8.90
N LYS A 168 -6.35 -19.88 -8.86
CA LYS A 168 -6.02 -20.72 -10.02
C LYS A 168 -7.04 -20.56 -11.15
N ASP A 169 -8.32 -20.44 -10.80
CA ASP A 169 -9.39 -20.26 -11.78
C ASP A 169 -9.23 -18.93 -12.55
N MET A 170 -8.70 -17.88 -11.89
CA MET A 170 -8.42 -16.58 -12.51
C MET A 170 -7.11 -16.51 -13.32
N VAL A 171 -6.25 -17.54 -13.29
CA VAL A 171 -4.89 -17.45 -13.89
C VAL A 171 -4.94 -17.21 -15.40
N SER A 172 -5.86 -17.86 -16.11
CA SER A 172 -6.05 -17.67 -17.56
C SER A 172 -6.48 -16.24 -17.88
N GLU A 173 -7.45 -15.71 -17.14
CA GLU A 173 -7.95 -14.34 -17.30
C GLU A 173 -6.87 -13.31 -17.00
N ILE A 174 -6.05 -13.53 -15.97
CA ILE A 174 -4.90 -12.65 -15.67
C ILE A 174 -3.91 -12.63 -16.83
N LYS A 175 -3.59 -13.79 -17.41
CA LYS A 175 -2.68 -13.87 -18.55
C LYS A 175 -3.23 -13.08 -19.75
N GLU A 176 -4.52 -13.22 -20.02
CA GLU A 176 -5.20 -12.54 -21.11
C GLU A 176 -5.23 -11.02 -20.90
N GLU A 177 -5.62 -10.56 -19.71
CA GLU A 177 -5.63 -9.14 -19.34
C GLU A 177 -4.24 -8.51 -19.49
N ILE A 178 -3.17 -9.23 -19.09
CA ILE A 178 -1.79 -8.75 -19.26
C ILE A 178 -1.39 -8.75 -20.74
N SER A 179 -1.70 -9.80 -21.49
CA SER A 179 -1.36 -9.88 -22.93
C SER A 179 -2.03 -8.75 -23.72
N ASN A 180 -3.28 -8.43 -23.39
CA ASN A 180 -4.04 -7.34 -24.00
C ASN A 180 -3.51 -5.96 -23.57
N ALA A 181 -3.11 -5.79 -22.30
CA ALA A 181 -2.60 -4.53 -21.80
C ALA A 181 -1.15 -4.22 -22.24
N TYR A 182 -0.36 -5.25 -22.56
CA TYR A 182 1.07 -5.13 -22.90
C TYR A 182 1.40 -5.89 -24.20
N PRO A 183 0.86 -5.47 -25.37
CA PRO A 183 1.01 -6.18 -26.65
C PRO A 183 2.46 -6.22 -27.16
N GLU A 184 3.32 -5.34 -26.66
CA GLU A 184 4.76 -5.25 -26.93
C GLU A 184 5.57 -6.43 -26.36
N TYR A 185 4.97 -7.22 -25.45
CA TYR A 185 5.63 -8.33 -24.75
C TYR A 185 5.01 -9.67 -25.16
N LEU A 186 5.86 -10.68 -25.36
CA LEU A 186 5.47 -12.08 -25.52
C LEU A 186 5.30 -12.71 -24.15
N ILE A 187 4.05 -12.93 -23.75
CA ILE A 187 3.69 -13.42 -22.42
C ILE A 187 3.76 -14.95 -22.32
N SER A 188 4.59 -15.44 -21.41
CA SER A 188 4.77 -16.86 -21.09
C SER A 188 3.57 -17.47 -20.35
N ILE A 189 3.63 -18.77 -20.14
CA ILE A 189 2.73 -19.46 -19.20
C ILE A 189 3.17 -19.14 -17.77
N PHE A 190 2.24 -19.26 -16.82
CA PHE A 190 2.55 -19.13 -15.40
C PHE A 190 3.43 -20.26 -14.89
N GLU A 191 4.47 -19.92 -14.14
CA GLU A 191 5.36 -20.85 -13.48
C GLU A 191 5.16 -20.81 -11.96
N ARG A 192 5.00 -21.99 -11.35
CA ARG A 192 4.95 -22.09 -9.90
C ARG A 192 6.34 -22.23 -9.34
N GLN A 193 6.70 -21.33 -8.43
CA GLN A 193 7.92 -21.44 -7.64
C GLN A 193 7.59 -21.36 -6.15
N GLY A 194 7.66 -22.51 -5.47
CA GLY A 194 7.29 -22.64 -4.06
C GLY A 194 5.86 -22.16 -3.78
N ASN A 195 5.74 -21.11 -2.97
CA ASN A 195 4.46 -20.51 -2.58
C ASN A 195 4.11 -19.25 -3.40
N SER A 196 4.53 -19.19 -4.66
CA SER A 196 4.25 -18.11 -5.59
C SER A 196 4.01 -18.61 -7.02
N LEU A 197 3.24 -17.85 -7.76
CA LEU A 197 3.09 -17.94 -9.21
C LEU A 197 3.79 -16.75 -9.85
N TRP A 198 4.46 -17.02 -10.96
CA TRP A 198 5.19 -16.05 -11.75
C TRP A 198 4.71 -16.07 -13.17
N LEU A 199 4.66 -14.91 -13.81
CA LEU A 199 4.45 -14.79 -15.24
C LEU A 199 5.51 -13.86 -15.81
N LYS A 200 6.14 -14.29 -16.91
CA LYS A 200 7.20 -13.57 -17.58
C LYS A 200 6.72 -13.11 -18.95
N GLY A 201 6.99 -11.86 -19.30
CA GLY A 201 6.90 -11.36 -20.67
C GLY A 201 8.30 -10.99 -21.15
N THR A 202 8.65 -11.35 -22.38
CA THR A 202 9.87 -10.85 -23.03
C THR A 202 9.47 -9.89 -24.12
N ARG A 203 10.13 -8.73 -24.21
CA ARG A 203 9.83 -7.75 -25.24
C ARG A 203 10.09 -8.33 -26.64
N LYS A 204 9.24 -7.96 -27.60
CA LYS A 204 9.37 -8.34 -29.02
C LYS A 204 10.52 -7.61 -29.72
#